data_AF-A0A938GXS6-F1
#
_entry.id   AF-A0A938GXS6-F1
#
_cell.length_a   1.000
_cell.length_b   1.000
_cell.length_c   1.000
_cell.angle_alpha   90.00
_cell.angle_beta   90.00
_cell.angle_gamma   90.00
#
_symmetry.space_group_name_H-M   'P 1'
#
loop_
_entity.id
_entity.type
_entity.pdbx_description
1 polymer ?
#
loop_
_entity_poly.entity_id
_entity_poly.type
_entity_poly.pdbx_seq_one_letter_code
_entity_poly.pdbx_strand_id
1 'polypeptide(L)'
;MCATEVHVPRSGYRADVAAIGRGSGGRAALFECKQARTDLLKDAPAEIATRRELAALLDRRRKLEELLAVHRPDLRRSDALWPEYASWDFAGLEHRSYQAVLAAIETRQRRVLRGMKFSKMFRYRSADFLYLVVEEGIVAEAEIPAGWGLLERTRAAEGAEEALRLVRAPVRLETTEAQRRALLEAVAVAATRAVNRVVGIGAPPNPDFSQ
;
A
#
# COMPACT_ATOMS: atom_id res chain seq x y z
N MET A 1 11.12 18.74 7.68
CA MET A 1 10.88 18.57 6.22
C MET A 1 9.88 17.47 6.05
N CYS A 2 9.02 17.55 5.05
CA CYS A 2 8.04 16.51 4.77
C CYS A 2 7.77 16.40 3.26
N ALA A 3 7.28 15.25 2.84
CA ALA A 3 6.81 15.01 1.48
C ALA A 3 5.68 13.98 1.50
N THR A 4 4.87 13.98 0.45
CA THR A 4 3.83 13.00 0.20
C THR A 4 4.33 11.89 -0.73
N GLU A 5 3.71 10.72 -0.69
CA GLU A 5 4.02 9.59 -1.60
C GLU A 5 5.49 9.16 -1.58
N VAL A 6 6.06 9.07 -0.37
CA VAL A 6 7.49 8.87 -0.15
C VAL A 6 7.82 7.38 -0.15
N HIS A 7 8.80 6.97 -0.97
CA HIS A 7 9.28 5.59 -0.94
C HIS A 7 9.96 5.27 0.39
N VAL A 8 9.56 4.17 1.03
CA VAL A 8 10.07 3.80 2.35
C VAL A 8 11.29 2.90 2.19
N PRO A 9 12.48 3.29 2.69
CA PRO A 9 13.70 2.54 2.46
C PRO A 9 13.62 1.13 3.02
N ARG A 10 14.28 0.18 2.32
CA ARG A 10 14.28 -1.26 2.63
C ARG A 10 12.91 -1.93 2.51
N SER A 11 11.98 -1.30 1.80
CA SER A 11 10.65 -1.84 1.54
C SER A 11 10.22 -1.53 0.10
N GLY A 12 9.28 -2.29 -0.45
CA GLY A 12 8.65 -1.96 -1.74
C GLY A 12 7.49 -0.95 -1.63
N TYR A 13 7.33 -0.29 -0.48
CA TYR A 13 6.14 0.50 -0.18
C TYR A 13 6.39 2.01 -0.29
N ARG A 14 5.30 2.76 -0.39
CA ARG A 14 5.27 4.21 -0.21
C ARG A 14 4.45 4.54 1.03
N ALA A 15 4.91 5.54 1.78
CA ALA A 15 4.13 6.18 2.82
C ALA A 15 3.37 7.37 2.24
N ASP A 16 2.14 7.56 2.71
CA ASP A 16 1.28 8.66 2.23
C ASP A 16 1.93 10.01 2.57
N VAL A 17 2.49 10.13 3.78
CA VAL A 17 3.37 11.23 4.18
C VAL A 17 4.58 10.71 4.95
N ALA A 18 5.74 11.31 4.73
CA ALA A 18 6.90 11.14 5.59
C ALA A 18 7.42 12.51 6.04
N ALA A 19 7.89 12.58 7.27
CA ALA A 19 8.49 13.77 7.85
C ALA A 19 9.81 13.45 8.55
N ILE A 20 10.74 14.40 8.50
CA ILE A 20 12.00 14.34 9.24
C ILE A 20 12.29 15.68 9.91
N GLY A 21 12.64 15.61 11.20
CA GLY A 21 13.12 16.75 11.99
C GLY A 21 14.45 17.30 11.46
N ARG A 22 14.74 18.57 11.77
CA ARG A 22 16.02 19.20 11.41
C ARG A 22 17.11 18.86 12.43
N GLY A 23 18.38 18.95 12.00
CA GLY A 23 19.55 18.78 12.87
C GLY A 23 19.96 17.32 13.10
N SER A 24 21.08 17.12 13.79
CA SER A 24 21.70 15.80 14.06
C SER A 24 20.82 14.88 14.91
N GLY A 25 19.88 15.43 15.69
CA GLY A 25 18.87 14.70 16.46
C GLY A 25 17.49 14.61 15.79
N GLY A 26 17.39 14.97 14.50
CA GLY A 26 16.14 14.98 13.76
C GLY A 26 15.45 13.61 13.77
N ARG A 27 14.19 13.57 14.21
CA ARG A 27 13.40 12.34 14.27
C ARG A 27 12.63 12.13 12.98
N ALA A 28 12.50 10.87 12.57
CA ALA A 28 11.73 10.47 11.41
C ALA A 28 10.31 10.01 11.81
N ALA A 29 9.31 10.37 11.02
CA ALA A 29 7.94 9.89 11.16
C ALA A 29 7.34 9.50 9.80
N LEU A 30 6.59 8.40 9.76
CA LEU A 30 5.76 8.01 8.62
C LEU A 30 4.29 8.08 9.01
N PHE A 31 3.46 8.50 8.06
CA PHE A 31 2.02 8.64 8.24
C PHE A 31 1.29 7.90 7.12
N GLU A 32 0.31 7.10 7.52
CA GLU A 32 -0.59 6.37 6.64
C GLU A 32 -1.99 6.92 6.83
N CYS A 33 -2.53 7.54 5.80
CA CYS A 33 -3.83 8.18 5.81
C CYS A 33 -4.90 7.20 5.35
N LYS A 34 -6.00 7.07 6.09
CA LYS A 34 -7.16 6.25 5.73
C LYS A 34 -8.44 7.04 5.99
N GLN A 35 -9.27 7.21 4.96
CA GLN A 35 -10.50 8.01 5.05
C GLN A 35 -11.72 7.19 5.49
N ALA A 36 -11.66 5.87 5.36
CA ALA A 36 -12.74 4.98 5.74
C ALA A 36 -12.24 3.81 6.61
N ARG A 37 -13.07 3.36 7.55
CA ARG A 37 -12.81 2.13 8.33
C ARG A 37 -12.55 0.92 7.44
N THR A 38 -13.25 0.83 6.31
CA THR A 38 -13.06 -0.23 5.31
C THR A 38 -11.68 -0.16 4.64
N ASP A 39 -11.05 1.01 4.58
CA ASP A 39 -9.68 1.15 4.10
C ASP A 39 -8.65 0.72 5.13
N LEU A 40 -8.96 0.84 6.42
CA LEU A 40 -8.12 0.31 7.49
C LEU A 40 -8.33 -1.19 7.74
N LEU A 41 -9.56 -1.70 7.67
CA LEU A 41 -9.89 -3.11 7.88
C LEU A 41 -9.40 -4.02 6.74
N LYS A 42 -9.00 -3.44 5.61
CA LYS A 42 -8.12 -4.09 4.63
C LYS A 42 -6.72 -4.41 5.21
N ASP A 43 -6.39 -3.96 6.42
CA ASP A 43 -5.01 -3.90 6.92
C ASP A 43 -4.79 -4.62 8.27
N ALA A 44 -5.83 -5.26 8.85
CA ALA A 44 -5.72 -6.05 10.08
C ALA A 44 -5.32 -7.53 9.82
N PRO A 45 -4.57 -8.19 10.73
CA PRO A 45 -3.78 -9.38 10.45
C PRO A 45 -4.65 -10.63 10.25
N ALA A 46 -4.61 -11.19 9.04
CA ALA A 46 -5.10 -12.52 8.75
C ALA A 46 -4.05 -13.25 7.89
N GLU A 47 -2.83 -13.38 8.42
CA GLU A 47 -1.66 -13.75 7.62
C GLU A 47 -1.67 -15.20 7.11
N ILE A 48 -2.38 -16.12 7.77
CA ILE A 48 -2.48 -17.53 7.34
C ILE A 48 -3.83 -17.83 6.68
N ALA A 49 -4.93 -17.45 7.31
CA ALA A 49 -6.28 -17.71 6.77
C ALA A 49 -6.49 -16.98 5.43
N THR A 50 -6.11 -15.70 5.32
CA THR A 50 -6.26 -14.96 4.06
C THR A 50 -5.31 -15.44 2.97
N ARG A 51 -4.12 -15.95 3.32
CA ARG A 51 -3.25 -16.63 2.34
C ARG A 51 -3.87 -17.93 1.83
N ARG A 52 -4.48 -18.72 2.70
CA ARG A 52 -5.21 -19.95 2.32
C ARG A 52 -6.42 -19.64 1.45
N GLU A 53 -7.20 -18.63 1.81
CA GLU A 53 -8.34 -18.17 1.01
C GLU A 53 -7.91 -17.63 -0.35
N LEU A 54 -6.81 -16.86 -0.42
CA LEU A 54 -6.25 -16.39 -1.68
C LEU A 54 -5.80 -17.57 -2.57
N ALA A 55 -5.13 -18.57 -1.99
CA ALA A 55 -4.74 -19.78 -2.71
C ALA A 55 -5.96 -20.55 -3.24
N ALA A 56 -7.03 -20.66 -2.44
CA ALA A 56 -8.28 -21.28 -2.87
C ALA A 56 -8.98 -20.49 -4.00
N LEU A 57 -8.95 -19.16 -3.96
CA LEU A 57 -9.51 -18.31 -5.02
C LEU A 57 -8.71 -18.41 -6.32
N LEU A 58 -7.38 -18.47 -6.24
CA LEU A 58 -6.51 -18.67 -7.41
C LEU A 58 -6.71 -20.06 -8.03
N ASP A 59 -6.86 -21.10 -7.20
CA ASP A 59 -7.21 -22.44 -7.66
C ASP A 59 -8.60 -22.47 -8.32
N ARG A 60 -9.58 -21.76 -7.74
CA ARG A 60 -10.91 -21.64 -8.32
C ARG A 60 -10.89 -20.90 -9.66
N ARG A 61 -10.09 -19.85 -9.80
CA ARG A 61 -9.89 -19.14 -11.08
C ARG A 61 -9.36 -20.09 -12.13
N ARG A 62 -8.27 -20.81 -11.82
CA ARG A 62 -7.67 -21.80 -12.73
C ARG A 62 -8.69 -22.85 -13.19
N LYS A 63 -9.46 -23.44 -12.28
CA LYS A 63 -10.49 -24.42 -12.62
C LYS A 63 -11.60 -23.84 -13.51
N LEU A 64 -11.98 -22.58 -13.29
CA LEU A 64 -12.94 -21.90 -14.16
C LEU A 64 -12.34 -21.65 -15.54
N GLU A 65 -11.08 -21.23 -15.63
CA GLU A 65 -10.36 -21.04 -16.90
C GLU A 65 -10.27 -22.35 -17.69
N GLU A 66 -9.97 -23.47 -17.03
CA GLU A 66 -9.98 -24.81 -17.64
C GLU A 66 -11.35 -25.19 -18.21
N LEU A 67 -12.44 -24.98 -17.45
CA LEU A 67 -13.80 -25.26 -17.92
C LEU A 67 -14.23 -24.32 -19.06
N LEU A 68 -13.89 -23.03 -18.94
CA LEU A 68 -14.21 -22.04 -19.96
C LEU A 68 -13.42 -22.30 -21.25
N ALA A 69 -12.18 -22.76 -21.17
CA ALA A 69 -11.40 -23.14 -22.34
C ALA A 69 -12.07 -24.27 -23.16
N VAL A 70 -12.76 -25.21 -22.49
CA VAL A 70 -13.52 -26.29 -23.14
C VAL A 70 -14.79 -25.76 -23.80
N HIS A 71 -15.54 -24.89 -23.11
CA HIS A 71 -16.83 -24.41 -23.60
C HIS A 71 -16.76 -23.19 -24.52
N ARG A 72 -15.64 -22.46 -24.50
CA ARG A 72 -15.40 -21.23 -25.26
C ARG A 72 -14.07 -21.32 -26.03
N PRO A 73 -13.95 -22.26 -26.98
CA PRO A 73 -12.76 -22.37 -27.83
C PRO A 73 -12.55 -21.12 -28.70
N ASP A 74 -13.59 -20.30 -28.90
CA ASP A 74 -13.54 -19.00 -29.57
C ASP A 74 -12.64 -17.97 -28.87
N LEU A 75 -12.36 -18.15 -27.58
CA LEU A 75 -11.46 -17.29 -26.80
C LEU A 75 -9.99 -17.71 -26.93
N ARG A 76 -9.70 -18.76 -27.69
CA ARG A 76 -8.33 -19.23 -27.91
C ARG A 76 -7.58 -18.20 -28.75
N ARG A 77 -6.46 -17.71 -28.24
CA ARG A 77 -5.56 -16.85 -29.00
C ARG A 77 -4.92 -17.66 -30.12
N SER A 78 -4.77 -17.06 -31.28
CA SER A 78 -4.10 -17.67 -32.44
C SER A 78 -2.58 -17.47 -32.39
N ASP A 79 -2.01 -17.23 -31.20
CA ASP A 79 -0.60 -16.86 -31.02
C ASP A 79 0.34 -18.07 -30.90
N ALA A 80 -0.21 -19.29 -30.85
CA ALA A 80 0.57 -20.53 -30.80
C ALA A 80 0.43 -21.36 -32.08
N LEU A 81 1.57 -21.83 -32.59
CA LEU A 81 1.67 -22.72 -33.75
C LEU A 81 1.08 -24.12 -33.48
N TRP A 82 1.00 -24.50 -32.20
CA TRP A 82 0.56 -25.80 -31.72
C TRP A 82 -0.59 -25.63 -30.71
N PRO A 83 -1.70 -26.38 -30.84
CA PRO A 83 -2.87 -26.26 -29.98
C PRO A 83 -2.60 -26.41 -28.47
N GLU A 84 -1.63 -27.24 -28.09
CA GLU A 84 -1.23 -27.51 -26.71
C GLU A 84 -0.49 -26.35 -26.01
N TYR A 85 0.00 -25.38 -26.79
CA TYR A 85 0.64 -24.15 -26.27
C TYR A 85 -0.24 -22.91 -26.48
N ALA A 86 -1.46 -23.07 -26.99
CA ALA A 86 -2.37 -21.97 -27.20
C ALA A 86 -2.74 -21.32 -25.86
N SER A 87 -2.77 -19.99 -25.84
CA SER A 87 -3.26 -19.23 -24.69
C SER A 87 -4.72 -18.85 -24.89
N TRP A 88 -5.46 -18.57 -23.81
CA TRP A 88 -6.84 -18.12 -23.88
C TRP A 88 -6.95 -16.69 -23.36
N ASP A 89 -7.71 -15.85 -24.06
CA ASP A 89 -8.00 -14.49 -23.64
C ASP A 89 -9.40 -14.39 -23.04
N PHE A 90 -9.45 -14.30 -21.71
CA PHE A 90 -10.69 -14.16 -20.95
C PHE A 90 -11.02 -12.70 -20.61
N ALA A 91 -10.23 -11.72 -21.06
CA ALA A 91 -10.36 -10.31 -20.64
C ALA A 91 -11.71 -9.69 -21.04
N GLY A 92 -12.33 -10.16 -22.13
CA GLY A 92 -13.64 -9.71 -22.61
C GLY A 92 -14.82 -10.60 -22.21
N LEU A 93 -14.62 -11.63 -21.39
CA LEU A 93 -15.66 -12.62 -21.11
C LEU A 93 -16.68 -12.11 -20.07
N GLU A 94 -17.93 -11.93 -20.49
CA GLU A 94 -19.07 -11.63 -19.61
C GLU A 94 -19.58 -12.88 -18.87
N HIS A 95 -18.75 -13.45 -18.01
CA HIS A 95 -19.12 -14.60 -17.18
C HIS A 95 -19.19 -14.20 -15.71
N ARG A 96 -20.41 -14.05 -15.18
CA ARG A 96 -20.69 -13.51 -13.83
C ARG A 96 -19.85 -14.19 -12.74
N SER A 97 -19.78 -15.52 -12.74
CA SER A 97 -19.05 -16.27 -11.72
C SER A 97 -17.52 -16.12 -11.86
N TYR A 98 -17.01 -15.86 -13.06
CA TYR A 98 -15.58 -15.65 -13.30
C TYR A 98 -15.18 -14.25 -12.85
N GLN A 99 -15.97 -13.23 -13.22
CA GLN A 99 -15.78 -11.85 -12.78
C GLN A 99 -15.86 -11.71 -11.25
N ALA A 100 -16.78 -12.44 -10.60
CA ALA A 100 -16.86 -12.49 -9.15
C ALA A 100 -15.59 -13.04 -8.49
N VAL A 101 -14.95 -14.05 -9.10
CA VAL A 101 -13.68 -14.63 -8.62
C VAL A 101 -12.52 -13.66 -8.82
N LEU A 102 -12.45 -12.96 -9.95
CA LEU A 102 -11.41 -11.95 -10.21
C LEU A 102 -11.49 -10.78 -9.22
N ALA A 103 -12.67 -10.20 -9.04
CA ALA A 103 -12.90 -9.13 -8.06
C ALA A 103 -12.58 -9.59 -6.64
N ALA A 104 -12.87 -10.87 -6.33
CA ALA A 104 -12.51 -11.44 -5.06
C ALA A 104 -10.99 -11.52 -4.88
N ILE A 105 -10.25 -12.09 -5.84
CA ILE A 105 -8.78 -12.19 -5.81
C ILE A 105 -8.15 -10.82 -5.58
N GLU A 106 -8.56 -9.82 -6.36
CA GLU A 106 -7.99 -8.47 -6.30
C GLU A 106 -8.16 -7.85 -4.90
N THR A 107 -9.36 -7.99 -4.32
CA THR A 107 -9.68 -7.50 -2.98
C THR A 107 -8.82 -8.18 -1.91
N ARG A 108 -8.64 -9.51 -1.99
CA ARG A 108 -7.86 -10.28 -0.99
C ARG A 108 -6.35 -10.06 -1.15
N GLN A 109 -5.84 -9.92 -2.37
CA GLN A 109 -4.43 -9.58 -2.61
C GLN A 109 -4.07 -8.21 -2.02
N ARG A 110 -4.93 -7.20 -2.24
CA ARG A 110 -4.77 -5.88 -1.61
C ARG A 110 -4.72 -5.98 -0.08
N ARG A 111 -5.54 -6.84 0.51
CA ARG A 111 -5.58 -7.08 1.98
C ARG A 111 -4.29 -7.72 2.52
N VAL A 112 -3.77 -8.75 1.84
CA VAL A 112 -2.52 -9.43 2.25
C VAL A 112 -1.31 -8.49 2.16
N LEU A 113 -1.21 -7.70 1.10
CA LEU A 113 -0.10 -6.77 0.89
C LEU A 113 -0.02 -5.66 1.96
N ARG A 114 -1.17 -5.18 2.44
CA ARG A 114 -1.25 -4.11 3.44
C ARG A 114 -0.94 -4.58 4.87
N GLY A 115 -1.41 -5.77 5.27
CA GLY A 115 -0.98 -6.38 6.54
C GLY A 115 0.55 -6.62 6.62
N MET A 116 1.18 -6.92 5.48
CA MET A 116 2.65 -6.99 5.37
C MET A 116 3.31 -5.61 5.39
N LYS A 117 2.66 -4.55 4.86
CA LYS A 117 3.18 -3.18 4.84
C LYS A 117 3.42 -2.65 6.25
N PHE A 118 2.39 -2.64 7.10
CA PHE A 118 2.52 -2.11 8.47
C PHE A 118 3.46 -2.93 9.33
N SER A 119 3.40 -4.26 9.20
CA SER A 119 4.31 -5.18 9.88
C SER A 119 5.77 -4.97 9.45
N LYS A 120 6.04 -4.77 8.16
CA LYS A 120 7.40 -4.52 7.64
C LYS A 120 7.92 -3.16 8.07
N MET A 121 7.12 -2.09 8.02
CA MET A 121 7.55 -0.76 8.47
C MET A 121 7.95 -0.76 9.95
N PHE A 122 7.18 -1.48 10.77
CA PHE A 122 7.49 -1.67 12.18
C PHE A 122 8.75 -2.53 12.37
N ARG A 123 8.81 -3.70 11.73
CA ARG A 123 9.94 -4.64 11.84
C ARG A 123 11.27 -4.03 11.37
N TYR A 124 11.26 -3.25 10.30
CA TYR A 124 12.46 -2.63 9.76
C TYR A 124 12.77 -1.27 10.39
N ARG A 125 11.96 -0.83 11.37
CA ARG A 125 12.13 0.47 12.04
C ARG A 125 12.29 1.58 11.01
N SER A 126 11.40 1.61 10.02
CA SER A 126 11.55 2.46 8.84
C SER A 126 11.56 3.96 9.17
N ALA A 127 11.02 4.34 10.34
CA ALA A 127 11.11 5.65 10.95
C ALA A 127 11.00 5.54 12.48
N ASP A 128 11.36 6.60 13.21
CA ASP A 128 11.32 6.61 14.68
C ASP A 128 9.89 6.50 15.20
N PHE A 129 8.92 7.01 14.42
CA PHE A 129 7.49 6.96 14.72
C PHE A 129 6.68 6.56 13.49
N LEU A 130 5.65 5.76 13.71
CA LEU A 130 4.69 5.35 12.68
C LEU A 130 3.29 5.76 13.13
N TYR A 131 2.57 6.49 12.30
CA TYR A 131 1.24 7.01 12.59
C TYR A 131 0.22 6.53 11.57
N LEU A 132 -0.95 6.13 12.07
CA LEU A 132 -2.16 6.05 11.28
C LEU A 132 -2.92 7.37 11.43
N VAL A 133 -3.33 7.95 10.32
CA VAL A 133 -4.12 9.19 10.26
C VAL A 133 -5.50 8.84 9.71
N VAL A 134 -6.56 9.13 10.47
CA VAL A 134 -7.93 8.74 10.12
C VAL A 134 -8.93 9.85 10.39
N GLU A 135 -10.13 9.76 9.81
CA GLU A 135 -11.24 10.62 10.22
C GLU A 135 -11.74 10.24 11.62
N GLU A 136 -12.29 11.21 12.35
CA GLU A 136 -12.83 10.99 13.70
C GLU A 136 -13.88 9.87 13.73
N GLY A 137 -13.74 8.95 14.69
CA GLY A 137 -14.74 7.93 14.98
C GLY A 137 -14.82 6.79 13.96
N ILE A 138 -13.91 6.71 12.97
CA ILE A 138 -13.93 5.62 11.97
C ILE A 138 -13.17 4.38 12.44
N VAL A 139 -12.42 4.42 13.54
CA VAL A 139 -11.56 3.31 13.98
C VAL A 139 -11.69 3.06 15.48
N ALA A 140 -11.82 1.79 15.88
CA ALA A 140 -11.68 1.38 17.27
C ALA A 140 -10.20 1.17 17.63
N GLU A 141 -9.81 1.46 18.87
CA GLU A 141 -8.41 1.35 19.33
C GLU A 141 -7.78 -0.03 19.08
N ALA A 142 -8.57 -1.10 19.20
CA ALA A 142 -8.14 -2.47 18.93
C ALA A 142 -7.77 -2.76 17.46
N GLU A 143 -8.17 -1.89 16.53
CA GLU A 143 -7.89 -2.01 15.10
C GLU A 143 -6.54 -1.36 14.72
N ILE A 144 -5.91 -0.65 15.65
CA ILE A 144 -4.63 0.02 15.44
C ILE A 144 -3.48 -0.98 15.64
N PRO A 145 -2.58 -1.16 14.65
CA PRO A 145 -1.44 -2.05 14.79
C PRO A 145 -0.59 -1.74 16.03
N ALA A 146 -0.05 -2.77 16.67
CA ALA A 146 0.76 -2.60 17.88
C ALA A 146 1.93 -1.63 17.64
N GLY A 147 2.12 -0.70 18.58
CA GLY A 147 3.19 0.29 18.55
C GLY A 147 3.02 1.46 17.56
N TRP A 148 1.98 1.46 16.72
CA TRP A 148 1.62 2.63 15.90
C TRP A 148 0.95 3.72 16.73
N GLY A 149 1.08 4.97 16.32
CA GLY A 149 0.31 6.10 16.85
C GLY A 149 -0.99 6.29 16.06
N LEU A 150 -1.96 6.96 16.66
CA LEU A 150 -3.24 7.30 16.04
C LEU A 150 -3.46 8.82 16.08
N LEU A 151 -3.63 9.41 14.89
CA LEU A 151 -4.04 10.79 14.69
C LEU A 151 -5.45 10.78 14.08
N GLU A 152 -6.37 11.50 14.70
CA GLU A 152 -7.71 11.73 14.16
C GLU A 152 -7.80 13.12 13.57
N ARG A 153 -8.32 13.23 12.35
CA ARG A 153 -8.73 14.50 11.76
C ARG A 153 -10.08 14.89 12.36
N THR A 154 -10.09 15.99 13.10
CA THR A 154 -11.30 16.63 13.57
C THR A 154 -11.80 17.56 12.48
N ARG A 155 -13.07 17.41 12.07
CA ARG A 155 -13.69 18.39 11.17
C ARG A 155 -13.84 19.70 11.92
N ALA A 156 -13.30 20.76 11.35
CA ALA A 156 -13.52 22.10 11.84
C ALA A 156 -14.99 22.51 11.64
N ALA A 157 -15.53 23.28 12.59
CA ALA A 157 -16.74 24.07 12.34
C ALA A 157 -16.47 25.10 11.24
N GLU A 158 -17.52 25.62 10.58
CA GLU A 158 -17.36 26.61 9.52
C GLU A 158 -16.45 27.78 9.98
N GLY A 159 -15.34 27.98 9.26
CA GLY A 159 -14.36 29.04 9.53
C GLY A 159 -13.20 28.67 10.47
N ALA A 160 -13.14 27.46 11.02
CA ALA A 160 -11.99 27.00 11.81
C ALA A 160 -11.01 26.15 10.98
N GLU A 161 -9.75 26.07 11.42
CA GLU A 161 -8.73 25.24 10.77
C GLU A 161 -8.96 23.75 11.12
N GLU A 162 -8.85 22.88 10.11
CA GLU A 162 -8.85 21.43 10.33
C GLU A 162 -7.66 21.04 11.21
N ALA A 163 -7.92 20.30 12.29
CA ALA A 163 -6.90 19.91 13.25
C ALA A 163 -6.71 18.39 13.28
N LEU A 164 -5.46 17.97 13.50
CA LEU A 164 -5.13 16.58 13.82
C LEU A 164 -4.99 16.44 15.35
N ARG A 165 -5.80 15.58 15.95
CA ARG A 165 -5.73 15.24 17.37
C ARG A 165 -4.95 13.94 17.55
N LEU A 166 -3.96 13.96 18.45
CA LEU A 166 -3.28 12.73 18.87
C LEU A 166 -4.15 11.96 19.85
N VAL A 167 -4.66 10.81 19.41
CA VAL A 167 -5.47 9.90 20.23
C VAL A 167 -4.60 8.88 20.92
N ARG A 168 -3.58 8.35 20.21
CA ARG A 168 -2.64 7.38 20.76
C ARG A 168 -1.21 7.74 20.38
N ALA A 169 -0.33 7.83 21.37
CA ALA A 169 1.10 8.02 21.12
C ALA A 169 1.71 6.75 20.48
N PRO A 170 2.61 6.90 19.49
CA PRO A 170 3.35 5.77 18.93
C PRO A 170 4.44 5.31 19.91
N VAL A 171 4.87 4.06 19.74
CA VAL A 171 6.12 3.57 20.34
C VAL A 171 7.29 4.13 19.54
N ARG A 172 8.32 4.61 20.23
CA ARG A 172 9.57 5.04 19.58
C ARG A 172 10.38 3.82 19.17
N LEU A 173 10.64 3.68 17.87
CA LEU A 173 11.33 2.49 17.32
C LEU A 173 12.85 2.58 17.32
N GLU A 174 13.42 3.74 17.69
CA GLU A 174 14.86 4.02 17.68
C GLU A 174 15.51 3.60 16.35
N THR A 175 15.12 4.31 15.29
CA THR A 175 15.65 4.06 13.95
C THR A 175 17.14 4.38 13.89
N THR A 176 17.88 3.65 13.06
CA THR A 176 19.32 3.88 12.87
C THR A 176 19.56 5.19 12.12
N GLU A 177 20.73 5.78 12.29
CA GLU A 177 21.09 7.00 11.54
C GLU A 177 21.10 6.75 10.03
N ALA A 178 21.61 5.59 9.58
CA ALA A 178 21.60 5.20 8.18
C ALA A 178 20.18 5.14 7.59
N GLN A 179 19.22 4.59 8.34
CA GLN A 179 17.83 4.52 7.92
C GLN A 179 17.16 5.91 7.93
N ARG A 180 17.46 6.77 8.91
CA ARG A 180 17.01 8.17 8.91
C ARG A 180 17.54 8.93 7.70
N ARG A 181 18.81 8.73 7.33
CA ARG A 181 19.44 9.33 6.15
C ARG A 181 18.81 8.85 4.84
N ALA A 182 18.59 7.55 4.70
CA ALA A 182 17.91 7.01 3.53
C ALA A 182 16.47 7.56 3.39
N LEU A 183 15.75 7.74 4.51
CA LEU A 183 14.43 8.35 4.48
C LEU A 183 14.50 9.85 4.15
N LEU A 184 15.50 10.58 4.66
CA LEU A 184 15.75 11.98 4.30
C LEU A 184 15.92 12.14 2.79
N GLU A 185 16.76 11.30 2.17
CA GLU A 185 16.98 11.30 0.73
C GLU A 185 15.67 11.01 -0.02
N ALA A 186 14.89 10.03 0.43
CA ALA A 186 13.60 9.72 -0.18
C ALA A 186 12.60 10.89 -0.07
N VAL A 187 12.55 11.56 1.09
CA VAL A 187 11.73 12.78 1.29
C VAL A 187 12.19 13.90 0.36
N ALA A 188 13.50 14.12 0.24
CA ALA A 188 14.06 15.15 -0.63
C ALA A 188 13.73 14.87 -2.10
N VAL A 189 13.90 13.63 -2.57
CA VAL A 189 13.54 13.23 -3.94
C VAL A 189 12.05 13.43 -4.20
N ALA A 190 11.18 13.01 -3.28
CA ALA A 190 9.74 13.18 -3.44
C ALA A 190 9.32 14.66 -3.46
N ALA A 191 9.85 15.47 -2.54
CA ALA A 191 9.60 16.91 -2.50
C ALA A 191 10.09 17.60 -3.78
N THR A 192 11.31 17.31 -4.23
CA THR A 192 11.88 17.89 -5.46
C THR A 192 11.08 17.47 -6.69
N ARG A 193 10.64 16.21 -6.78
CA ARG A 193 9.77 15.75 -7.88
C ARG A 193 8.42 16.48 -7.88
N ALA A 194 7.85 16.73 -6.71
CA ALA A 194 6.61 17.49 -6.60
C ALA A 194 6.80 18.95 -7.08
N VAL A 195 7.87 19.61 -6.63
CA VAL A 195 8.21 20.97 -7.09
C VAL A 195 8.47 21.00 -8.60
N ASN A 196 9.31 20.11 -9.12
CA ASN A 196 9.62 20.00 -10.55
C ASN A 196 8.36 19.84 -11.39
N ARG A 197 7.39 19.03 -10.94
CA ARG A 197 6.11 18.86 -11.62
C ARG A 197 5.33 20.17 -11.68
N VAL A 198 5.30 20.95 -10.60
CA VAL A 198 4.62 22.25 -10.54
C VAL A 198 5.28 23.26 -11.49
N VAL A 199 6.61 23.25 -11.59
CA VAL A 199 7.36 24.18 -12.46
C VAL A 199 7.61 23.66 -13.88
N GLY A 200 7.01 22.52 -14.26
CA GLY A 200 7.08 21.97 -15.62
C GLY A 200 8.40 21.28 -15.99
N ILE A 201 9.25 20.94 -15.01
CA ILE A 201 10.51 20.22 -15.24
C ILE A 201 10.22 18.71 -15.29
N GLY A 202 10.48 18.08 -16.43
CA GLY A 202 10.39 16.63 -16.60
C GLY A 202 11.36 15.88 -15.68
N ALA A 203 10.93 14.76 -15.10
CA ALA A 203 11.80 13.94 -14.29
C ALA A 203 12.90 13.30 -15.16
N PRO A 204 14.17 13.30 -14.74
CA PRO A 204 15.17 12.48 -15.40
C PRO A 204 14.76 10.99 -15.29
N PRO A 205 15.05 10.16 -16.30
CA PRO A 205 14.82 8.72 -16.21
C PRO A 205 15.54 8.15 -14.99
N ASN A 206 14.96 7.12 -14.36
CA ASN A 206 15.62 6.44 -13.24
C ASN A 206 17.00 5.93 -13.71
N PRO A 207 18.08 6.19 -12.98
CA PRO A 207 19.35 5.55 -13.27
C PRO A 207 19.20 4.03 -13.11
N ASP A 208 19.62 3.30 -14.12
CA ASP A 208 19.62 1.84 -14.14
C ASP A 208 20.72 1.35 -13.19
N PHE A 209 20.36 0.81 -12.03
CA PHE A 209 21.32 0.28 -11.03
C PHE A 209 21.57 -1.22 -11.24
N SER A 210 21.76 -1.63 -12.49
CA SER A 210 22.19 -2.98 -12.85
C SER A 210 23.66 -2.94 -13.28
N GLN A 211 24.59 -2.98 -12.31
CA GLN A 211 25.98 -3.41 -12.49
C GLN A 211 26.46 -4.14 -11.24
#